data_AF-A0A8D2BVV8-F1
#
_entry.id   AF-A0A8D2BVV8-F1
#
_cell.length_a   1.000
_cell.length_b   1.000
_cell.length_c   1.000
_cell.angle_alpha   90.00
_cell.angle_beta   90.00
_cell.angle_gamma   90.00
#
_symmetry.space_group_name_H-M   'P 1'
#
loop_
_entity.id
_entity.type
_entity.pdbx_description
1 polymer ?
#
loop_
_entity_poly.entity_id
_entity_poly.type
_entity_poly.pdbx_seq_one_letter_code
_entity_poly.pdbx_strand_id
1 'polypeptide(L)'
;MMPARTSPWLSLKNGKRSWKLPASSWSLAGTTLLLPGEIIGCQVQREPPNSTQRYTRWLNQLEPGQLLTQAFTSHGPTVPMPTWFCSRAWFSHVGPFDEGGRGVPEDLLFFYEHLRKGGGVVRVDRSLLVYRYHPAAATHAVLETTIWTLRVRFLEEQALPRWATFTIWNAGRQGRRLYRSLTAESRRKVVAFCDVDENKIQKGFYCHEESQERPKPRVPVLHFRAARPPFVICVKLDLTGGAFEDNLRSLHLREGRDFLHFS
;
A
#
# COMPACT_ATOMS: atom_id res chain seq x y z
N MET A 1 3.22 32.35 -0.14
CA MET A 1 3.92 31.16 0.38
C MET A 1 2.96 30.44 1.32
N MET A 2 2.21 29.44 0.81
CA MET A 2 1.28 28.70 1.66
C MET A 2 2.05 27.73 2.55
N PRO A 3 1.72 27.61 3.85
CA PRO A 3 2.37 26.64 4.72
C PRO A 3 2.07 25.22 4.22
N ALA A 4 3.06 24.34 4.31
CA ALA A 4 2.91 22.92 4.01
C ALA A 4 1.78 22.34 4.87
N ARG A 5 0.62 22.07 4.25
CA ARG A 5 -0.51 21.42 4.92
C ARG A 5 -0.07 20.02 5.34
N THR A 6 -0.06 19.76 6.64
CA THR A 6 0.08 18.42 7.20
C THR A 6 -1.09 17.57 6.72
N SER A 7 -0.79 16.38 6.17
CA SER A 7 -1.77 15.38 5.77
C SER A 7 -2.80 15.13 6.90
N PRO A 8 -4.12 15.03 6.62
CA PRO A 8 -5.18 14.85 7.64
C PRO A 8 -5.01 13.60 8.53
N TRP A 9 -4.12 12.70 8.13
CA TRP A 9 -3.76 11.45 8.79
C TRP A 9 -2.78 11.57 9.97
N LEU A 10 -2.33 12.79 10.29
CA LEU A 10 -1.21 13.04 11.19
C LEU A 10 -1.64 13.82 12.44
N SER A 11 -1.34 13.27 13.61
CA SER A 11 -1.31 14.00 14.88
C SER A 11 0.05 13.80 15.54
N LEU A 12 0.64 14.89 16.02
CA LEU A 12 1.83 14.86 16.87
C LEU A 12 1.40 14.43 18.30
N LYS A 13 1.84 13.26 18.75
CA LYS A 13 1.91 12.92 20.18
C LYS A 13 3.36 12.58 20.52
N ASN A 14 3.93 13.26 21.51
CA ASN A 14 5.28 13.04 22.02
C ASN A 14 6.38 13.05 20.95
N GLY A 15 6.31 13.99 19.98
CA GLY A 15 7.33 14.15 18.94
C GLY A 15 7.43 13.02 17.90
N LYS A 16 6.52 12.03 17.93
CA LYS A 16 6.48 10.92 16.94
C LYS A 16 5.23 11.04 16.07
N ARG A 17 5.42 11.02 14.74
CA ARG A 17 4.32 11.00 13.75
C ARG A 17 3.82 9.55 13.60
N SER A 18 2.53 9.31 13.86
CA SER A 18 1.86 8.03 13.61
C SER A 18 0.63 8.24 12.75
N TRP A 19 0.26 7.25 11.93
CA TRP A 19 -1.10 7.18 11.40
C TRP A 19 -2.06 7.09 12.58
N LYS A 20 -2.91 8.10 12.77
CA LYS A 20 -4.11 7.91 13.58
C LYS A 20 -5.20 7.45 12.63
N LEU A 21 -5.76 6.28 12.90
CA LEU A 21 -7.14 6.02 12.52
C LEU A 21 -7.99 7.13 13.17
N PRO A 22 -8.96 7.74 12.46
CA PRO A 22 -9.97 8.55 13.11
C PRO A 22 -10.54 7.73 14.27
N ALA A 23 -10.64 8.33 15.46
CA ALA A 23 -11.19 7.66 16.62
C ALA A 23 -12.63 7.24 16.27
N SER A 24 -12.85 5.95 16.05
CA SER A 24 -14.19 5.41 15.97
C SER A 24 -14.71 5.24 17.39
N SER A 25 -15.26 6.32 17.94
CA SER A 25 -16.15 6.21 19.09
C SER A 25 -17.42 5.53 18.63
N TRP A 26 -17.45 4.20 18.71
CA TRP A 26 -18.66 3.43 18.50
C TRP A 26 -19.56 3.58 19.71
N SER A 27 -20.58 4.43 19.59
CA SER A 27 -21.76 4.35 20.45
C SER A 27 -22.97 4.11 19.56
N LEU A 28 -23.62 2.97 19.76
CA LEU A 28 -24.89 2.62 19.13
C LEU A 28 -25.99 3.45 19.79
N ALA A 29 -26.15 4.69 19.34
CA ALA A 29 -27.29 5.52 19.68
C ALA A 29 -27.67 6.40 18.47
N GLY A 30 -28.54 5.86 17.62
CA GLY A 30 -29.58 6.63 16.90
C GLY A 30 -29.17 7.78 15.98
N THR A 31 -27.90 7.98 15.65
CA THR A 31 -27.46 9.09 14.80
C THR A 31 -26.73 8.53 13.58
N THR A 32 -27.28 8.74 12.38
CA THR A 32 -26.57 8.53 11.12
C THR A 32 -25.38 9.47 11.10
N LEU A 33 -24.23 8.99 11.56
CA LEU A 33 -22.97 9.70 11.47
C LEU A 33 -22.68 9.88 9.98
N LEU A 34 -22.91 11.10 9.49
CA LEU A 34 -22.36 11.54 8.23
C LEU A 34 -20.85 11.33 8.35
N LEU A 35 -20.34 10.42 7.54
CA LEU A 35 -18.92 10.24 7.30
C LEU A 35 -18.58 11.06 6.05
N PRO A 36 -18.54 12.40 6.12
CA PRO A 36 -18.59 13.25 4.94
C PRO A 36 -17.44 12.94 3.99
N GLY A 37 -16.26 12.58 4.49
CA GLY A 37 -15.06 12.30 3.70
C GLY A 37 -14.63 10.83 3.61
N GLU A 38 -15.51 9.87 3.86
CA GLU A 38 -15.15 8.45 3.81
C GLU A 38 -15.69 7.77 2.53
N ILE A 39 -14.92 6.80 2.03
CA ILE A 39 -15.44 5.74 1.15
C ILE A 39 -15.79 4.56 2.04
N ILE A 40 -17.04 4.11 1.94
CA ILE A 40 -17.57 2.95 2.65
C ILE A 40 -17.73 1.81 1.65
N GLY A 41 -17.02 0.71 1.86
CA GLY A 41 -17.19 -0.53 1.10
C GLY A 41 -17.74 -1.67 1.94
N CYS A 42 -17.75 -2.87 1.39
CA CYS A 42 -18.14 -4.09 2.09
C CYS A 42 -17.27 -5.28 1.68
N GLN A 43 -17.39 -6.39 2.40
CA GLN A 43 -16.84 -7.66 1.96
C GLN A 43 -17.60 -8.19 0.75
N VAL A 44 -16.95 -9.02 -0.06
CA VAL A 44 -17.53 -9.56 -1.29
C VAL A 44 -17.47 -11.08 -1.33
N GLN A 45 -18.43 -11.67 -2.03
CA GLN A 45 -18.38 -13.06 -2.49
C GLN A 45 -18.06 -13.08 -3.97
N ARG A 46 -17.40 -14.14 -4.45
CA ARG A 46 -17.08 -14.30 -5.87
C ARG A 46 -18.07 -15.26 -6.53
N GLU A 47 -18.38 -14.96 -7.78
CA GLU A 47 -19.09 -15.86 -8.67
C GLU A 47 -18.28 -16.03 -9.96
N PRO A 48 -17.72 -17.22 -10.25
CA PRO A 48 -17.74 -18.43 -9.43
C PRO A 48 -16.88 -18.29 -8.14
N PRO A 49 -17.14 -19.11 -7.09
CA PRO A 49 -16.53 -18.97 -5.76
C PRO A 49 -14.98 -18.96 -5.71
N ASN A 50 -14.33 -19.56 -6.70
CA ASN A 50 -12.86 -19.71 -6.73
C ASN A 50 -12.15 -18.65 -7.59
N SER A 51 -12.87 -17.71 -8.19
CA SER A 51 -12.26 -16.65 -8.99
C SER A 51 -11.40 -15.73 -8.12
N THR A 52 -10.14 -15.55 -8.47
CA THR A 52 -9.20 -14.63 -7.77
C THR A 52 -9.13 -14.86 -6.25
N GLN A 53 -9.12 -16.13 -5.81
CA GLN A 53 -9.27 -16.51 -4.40
C GLN A 53 -8.35 -15.76 -3.42
N ARG A 54 -7.06 -15.57 -3.78
CA ARG A 54 -6.10 -14.83 -2.94
C ARG A 54 -6.48 -13.37 -2.75
N TYR A 55 -6.92 -12.71 -3.82
CA TYR A 55 -7.39 -11.32 -3.78
C TYR A 55 -8.63 -11.20 -2.90
N THR A 56 -9.63 -12.07 -3.09
CA THR A 56 -10.87 -12.05 -2.30
C THR A 56 -10.60 -12.29 -0.81
N ARG A 57 -9.68 -13.21 -0.49
CA ARG A 57 -9.23 -13.45 0.88
C ARG A 57 -8.59 -12.21 1.48
N TRP A 58 -7.58 -11.65 0.80
CA TRP A 58 -6.88 -10.44 1.25
C TRP A 58 -7.88 -9.33 1.53
N LEU A 59 -8.74 -9.01 0.56
CA LEU A 59 -9.72 -7.93 0.63
C LEU A 59 -10.67 -8.08 1.83
N ASN A 60 -11.19 -9.29 2.07
CA ASN A 60 -12.16 -9.53 3.12
C ASN A 60 -11.53 -9.63 4.52
N GLN A 61 -10.23 -9.91 4.62
CA GLN A 61 -9.52 -10.14 5.88
C GLN A 61 -8.69 -8.94 6.37
N LEU A 62 -8.59 -7.85 5.60
CA LEU A 62 -7.90 -6.65 6.09
C LEU A 62 -8.54 -6.16 7.40
N GLU A 63 -7.75 -5.93 8.43
CA GLU A 63 -8.23 -5.25 9.62
C GLU A 63 -8.58 -3.78 9.30
N PRO A 64 -9.43 -3.10 10.09
CA PRO A 64 -9.81 -1.70 9.83
C PRO A 64 -8.60 -0.76 9.66
N GLY A 65 -7.54 -0.98 10.44
CA GLY A 65 -6.28 -0.24 10.30
C GLY A 65 -5.54 -0.48 8.98
N GLN A 66 -5.68 -1.68 8.44
CA GLN A 66 -4.99 -2.12 7.24
C GLN A 66 -5.62 -1.59 5.94
N LEU A 67 -6.86 -1.11 5.99
CA LEU A 67 -7.50 -0.45 4.84
C LEU A 67 -6.68 0.74 4.32
N LEU A 68 -5.89 1.39 5.17
CA LEU A 68 -5.01 2.49 4.77
C LEU A 68 -3.57 2.01 4.54
N THR A 69 -3.05 1.14 5.39
CA THR A 69 -1.63 0.71 5.31
C THR A 69 -1.36 -0.28 4.18
N GLN A 70 -2.39 -0.99 3.68
CA GLN A 70 -2.29 -1.92 2.56
C GLN A 70 -2.64 -1.28 1.21
N ALA A 71 -2.94 0.03 1.17
CA ALA A 71 -3.20 0.77 -0.07
C ALA A 71 -2.00 0.79 -1.05
N PHE A 72 -0.80 0.44 -0.56
CA PHE A 72 0.42 0.38 -1.35
C PHE A 72 0.63 -0.97 -2.07
N THR A 73 -0.17 -2.00 -1.78
CA THR A 73 -0.03 -3.35 -2.38
C THR A 73 -0.51 -3.41 -3.83
N SER A 74 -0.20 -4.50 -4.54
CA SER A 74 -0.67 -4.71 -5.92
C SER A 74 -2.16 -5.03 -6.02
N HIS A 75 -2.83 -5.21 -4.89
CA HIS A 75 -4.25 -5.57 -4.81
C HIS A 75 -5.17 -4.36 -4.61
N GLY A 76 -4.64 -3.15 -4.37
CA GLY A 76 -5.49 -1.97 -4.13
C GLY A 76 -6.45 -1.66 -5.29
N PRO A 77 -7.61 -1.01 -5.04
CA PRO A 77 -8.09 -0.42 -3.77
C PRO A 77 -8.40 -1.42 -2.63
N THR A 78 -8.32 -0.99 -1.37
CA THR A 78 -8.51 -1.86 -0.18
C THR A 78 -9.97 -2.14 0.17
N VAL A 79 -10.89 -1.43 -0.47
CA VAL A 79 -12.30 -1.77 -0.62
C VAL A 79 -12.61 -1.75 -2.11
N PRO A 80 -13.28 -2.76 -2.68
CA PRO A 80 -13.36 -2.87 -4.13
C PRO A 80 -14.50 -2.01 -4.68
N MET A 81 -14.32 -1.41 -5.85
CA MET A 81 -15.47 -1.01 -6.67
C MET A 81 -16.17 -2.31 -7.15
N PRO A 82 -17.52 -2.41 -7.19
CA PRO A 82 -18.54 -1.39 -7.03
C PRO A 82 -19.12 -1.22 -5.61
N THR A 83 -18.41 -1.59 -4.54
CA THR A 83 -18.98 -1.53 -3.19
C THR A 83 -19.06 -0.11 -2.61
N TRP A 84 -18.50 0.88 -3.28
CA TRP A 84 -18.26 2.20 -2.69
C TRP A 84 -19.53 3.02 -2.52
N PHE A 85 -19.76 3.46 -1.29
CA PHE A 85 -20.67 4.52 -0.91
C PHE A 85 -19.87 5.68 -0.34
N CYS A 86 -20.11 6.89 -0.85
CA CYS A 86 -19.55 8.12 -0.28
C CYS A 86 -20.54 9.27 -0.48
N SER A 87 -20.34 10.37 0.24
CA SER A 87 -21.20 11.54 0.06
C SER A 87 -20.98 12.15 -1.33
N ARG A 88 -22.05 12.64 -1.97
CA ARG A 88 -21.94 13.37 -3.26
C ARG A 88 -20.98 14.55 -3.16
N ALA A 89 -21.05 15.29 -2.05
CA ALA A 89 -20.17 16.44 -1.81
C ALA A 89 -18.69 16.02 -1.81
N TRP A 90 -18.37 14.87 -1.23
CA TRP A 90 -17.02 14.35 -1.23
C TRP A 90 -16.57 13.79 -2.58
N PHE A 91 -17.44 13.06 -3.29
CA PHE A 91 -17.15 12.67 -4.67
C PHE A 91 -16.80 13.90 -5.53
N SER A 92 -17.61 14.96 -5.46
CA SER A 92 -17.32 16.23 -6.15
C SER A 92 -16.03 16.89 -5.67
N HIS A 93 -15.68 16.76 -4.39
CA HIS A 93 -14.42 17.25 -3.85
C HIS A 93 -13.22 16.46 -4.38
N VAL A 94 -13.31 15.12 -4.47
CA VAL A 94 -12.26 14.25 -5.02
C VAL A 94 -12.08 14.50 -6.51
N GLY A 95 -13.18 14.64 -7.25
CA GLY A 95 -13.19 14.84 -8.70
C GLY A 95 -13.78 13.64 -9.44
N PRO A 96 -14.03 13.75 -10.75
CA PRO A 96 -14.55 12.65 -11.56
C PRO A 96 -13.52 11.51 -11.68
N PHE A 97 -14.00 10.35 -12.15
CA PHE A 97 -13.11 9.28 -12.62
C PHE A 97 -12.31 9.74 -13.84
N ASP A 98 -11.14 9.14 -14.04
CA ASP A 98 -10.34 9.36 -15.25
C ASP A 98 -11.01 8.68 -16.45
N GLU A 99 -11.34 9.47 -17.48
CA GLU A 99 -12.03 9.01 -18.70
C GLU A 99 -11.07 8.70 -19.86
N GLY A 100 -9.77 8.48 -19.58
CA GLY A 100 -8.75 8.17 -20.60
C GLY A 100 -8.96 6.85 -21.34
N GLY A 101 -9.96 6.05 -20.95
CA GLY A 101 -10.44 4.89 -21.69
C GLY A 101 -9.76 3.58 -21.33
N ARG A 102 -9.78 2.62 -22.27
CA ARG A 102 -9.36 1.24 -22.03
C ARG A 102 -7.91 1.16 -21.53
N GLY A 103 -7.71 0.53 -20.37
CA GLY A 103 -6.40 0.32 -19.75
C GLY A 103 -6.02 1.35 -18.69
N VAL A 104 -6.85 2.38 -18.50
CA VAL A 104 -6.81 3.25 -17.31
C VAL A 104 -7.38 2.48 -16.11
N PRO A 105 -6.70 2.45 -14.95
CA PRO A 105 -7.25 1.93 -13.71
C PRO A 105 -7.96 3.05 -12.95
N GLU A 106 -9.13 3.46 -13.44
CA GLU A 106 -9.86 4.65 -12.98
C GLU A 106 -10.26 4.57 -11.51
N ASP A 107 -10.59 3.37 -11.03
CA ASP A 107 -10.91 3.08 -9.64
C ASP A 107 -9.70 3.34 -8.73
N LEU A 108 -8.52 2.80 -9.07
CA LEU A 108 -7.29 3.03 -8.30
C LEU A 108 -6.90 4.50 -8.29
N LEU A 109 -7.03 5.20 -9.42
CA LEU A 109 -6.72 6.63 -9.53
C LEU A 109 -7.62 7.46 -8.62
N PHE A 110 -8.93 7.23 -8.67
CA PHE A 110 -9.89 7.88 -7.78
C PHE A 110 -9.58 7.57 -6.32
N PHE A 111 -9.29 6.31 -5.98
CA PHE A 111 -8.95 5.89 -4.62
C PHE A 111 -7.70 6.61 -4.08
N TYR A 112 -6.66 6.76 -4.91
CA TYR A 112 -5.47 7.51 -4.53
C TYR A 112 -5.75 8.99 -4.35
N GLU A 113 -6.56 9.62 -5.22
CA GLU A 113 -6.91 11.02 -5.07
C GLU A 113 -7.75 11.29 -3.82
N HIS A 114 -8.69 10.38 -3.53
CA HIS A 114 -9.44 10.32 -2.28
C HIS A 114 -8.52 10.32 -1.06
N LEU A 115 -7.51 9.43 -1.04
CA LEU A 115 -6.55 9.35 0.06
C LEU A 115 -5.63 10.59 0.13
N ARG A 116 -5.24 11.17 -1.01
CA ARG A 116 -4.44 12.42 -1.07
C ARG A 116 -5.18 13.59 -0.43
N LYS A 117 -6.48 13.68 -0.64
CA LYS A 117 -7.36 14.69 -0.01
C LYS A 117 -7.68 14.38 1.45
N GLY A 118 -7.19 13.26 1.96
CA GLY A 118 -7.32 12.83 3.36
C GLY A 118 -8.66 12.19 3.68
N GLY A 119 -9.38 11.71 2.67
CA GLY A 119 -10.59 10.94 2.90
C GLY A 119 -10.27 9.55 3.40
N GLY A 120 -11.08 9.05 4.33
CA GLY A 120 -10.83 7.73 4.92
C GLY A 120 -11.59 6.58 4.26
N VAL A 121 -11.33 5.39 4.81
CA VAL A 121 -11.84 4.13 4.25
C VAL A 121 -12.44 3.32 5.38
N VAL A 122 -13.71 2.96 5.19
CA VAL A 122 -14.46 2.09 6.11
C VAL A 122 -14.93 0.88 5.32
N ARG A 123 -14.87 -0.30 5.94
CA ARG A 123 -15.47 -1.52 5.38
C ARG A 123 -16.52 -2.04 6.35
N VAL A 124 -17.71 -2.33 5.82
CA VAL A 124 -18.69 -3.14 6.53
C VAL A 124 -18.26 -4.60 6.41
N ASP A 125 -17.96 -5.24 7.53
CA ASP A 125 -17.53 -6.65 7.60
C ASP A 125 -18.70 -7.62 7.46
N ARG A 126 -19.43 -7.46 6.35
CA ARG A 126 -20.49 -8.34 5.89
C ARG A 126 -20.37 -8.48 4.38
N SER A 127 -20.62 -9.68 3.88
CA SER A 127 -20.68 -9.91 2.45
C SER A 127 -21.99 -9.35 1.89
N LEU A 128 -21.93 -8.19 1.24
CA LEU A 128 -23.10 -7.48 0.71
C LEU A 128 -23.11 -7.38 -0.82
N LEU A 129 -22.06 -7.89 -1.48
CA LEU A 129 -21.92 -7.89 -2.93
C LEU A 129 -21.43 -9.25 -3.43
N VAL A 130 -22.13 -9.80 -4.43
CA VAL A 130 -21.61 -10.89 -5.27
C VAL A 130 -20.84 -10.27 -6.44
N TYR A 131 -19.51 -10.30 -6.35
CA TYR A 131 -18.62 -9.77 -7.37
C TYR A 131 -18.29 -10.84 -8.42
N ARG A 132 -19.13 -10.88 -9.46
CA ARG A 132 -18.99 -11.82 -10.57
C ARG A 132 -17.71 -11.58 -11.37
N TYR A 133 -16.94 -12.64 -11.57
CA TYR A 133 -15.81 -12.66 -12.48
C TYR A 133 -16.30 -12.80 -13.92
N HIS A 134 -15.64 -12.07 -14.82
CA HIS A 134 -15.90 -12.17 -16.24
C HIS A 134 -14.58 -12.27 -17.02
N PRO A 135 -14.42 -13.21 -17.97
CA PRO A 135 -13.18 -13.36 -18.74
C PRO A 135 -12.80 -12.13 -19.57
N ALA A 136 -13.77 -11.31 -19.96
CA ALA A 136 -13.54 -10.05 -20.67
C ALA A 136 -13.51 -8.82 -19.73
N ALA A 137 -13.15 -8.99 -18.46
CA ALA A 137 -13.05 -7.88 -17.52
C ALA A 137 -12.04 -6.83 -18.02
N ALA A 138 -12.39 -5.54 -17.85
CA ALA A 138 -11.57 -4.41 -18.27
C ALA A 138 -10.17 -4.40 -17.62
N THR A 139 -10.04 -4.99 -16.42
CA THR A 139 -8.77 -5.17 -15.70
C THR A 139 -7.69 -5.84 -16.54
N HIS A 140 -8.04 -6.71 -17.49
CA HIS A 140 -7.06 -7.35 -18.38
C HIS A 140 -6.36 -6.38 -19.34
N ALA A 141 -6.95 -5.20 -19.58
CA ALA A 141 -6.33 -4.16 -20.40
C ALA A 141 -5.36 -3.27 -19.61
N VAL A 142 -5.39 -3.32 -18.28
CA VAL A 142 -4.50 -2.51 -17.43
C VAL A 142 -3.13 -3.18 -17.34
N LEU A 143 -2.09 -2.45 -17.74
CA LEU A 143 -0.72 -2.97 -17.72
C LEU A 143 -0.16 -3.01 -16.29
N GLU A 144 0.60 -4.06 -15.98
CA GLU A 144 1.30 -4.19 -14.70
C GLU A 144 2.27 -3.01 -14.46
N THR A 145 2.89 -2.49 -15.51
CA THR A 145 3.77 -1.32 -15.46
C THR A 145 3.03 -0.04 -15.09
N THR A 146 1.76 0.10 -15.52
CA THR A 146 0.89 1.21 -15.13
C THR A 146 0.61 1.16 -13.64
N ILE A 147 0.13 0.02 -13.13
CA ILE A 147 -0.14 -0.19 -11.70
C ILE A 147 1.14 0.01 -10.87
N TRP A 148 2.26 -0.52 -11.33
CA TRP A 148 3.55 -0.35 -10.68
C TRP A 148 3.94 1.12 -10.54
N THR A 149 3.87 1.88 -11.63
CA THR A 149 4.23 3.31 -11.66
C THR A 149 3.36 4.11 -10.70
N LEU A 150 2.05 3.87 -10.73
CA LEU A 150 1.09 4.54 -9.83
C LEU A 150 1.39 4.24 -8.36
N ARG A 151 1.68 2.97 -8.04
CA ARG A 151 2.00 2.53 -6.67
C ARG A 151 3.32 3.09 -6.16
N VAL A 152 4.37 3.11 -6.98
CA VAL A 152 5.66 3.72 -6.60
C VAL A 152 5.46 5.20 -6.32
N ARG A 153 4.77 5.91 -7.22
CA ARG A 153 4.47 7.34 -7.03
C ARG A 153 3.68 7.58 -5.74
N PHE A 154 2.64 6.78 -5.49
CA PHE A 154 1.83 6.91 -4.27
C PHE A 154 2.64 6.62 -3.00
N LEU A 155 3.55 5.62 -3.03
CA LEU A 155 4.48 5.33 -1.94
C LEU A 155 5.41 6.53 -1.64
N GLU A 156 5.98 7.14 -2.68
CA GLU A 156 6.87 8.31 -2.57
C GLU A 156 6.13 9.55 -2.06
N GLU A 157 4.86 9.72 -2.42
CA GLU A 157 4.05 10.86 -1.97
C GLU A 157 3.57 10.70 -0.52
N GLN A 158 3.11 9.50 -0.13
CA GLN A 158 2.37 9.30 1.11
C GLN A 158 3.19 8.74 2.27
N ALA A 159 4.15 7.85 1.97
CA ALA A 159 4.87 7.09 2.99
C ALA A 159 6.31 7.58 3.19
N LEU A 160 7.12 7.58 2.12
CA LEU A 160 8.56 7.84 2.20
C LEU A 160 8.97 9.24 2.73
N PRO A 161 8.17 10.31 2.62
CA PRO A 161 8.55 11.61 3.21
C PRO A 161 8.66 11.57 4.73
N ARG A 162 8.04 10.58 5.38
CA ARG A 162 8.02 10.43 6.84
C ARG A 162 9.24 9.69 7.38
N TRP A 163 9.99 9.03 6.52
CA TRP A 163 11.13 8.21 6.89
C TRP A 163 12.40 8.91 6.44
N ALA A 164 13.32 9.13 7.38
CA ALA A 164 14.66 9.64 7.07
C ALA A 164 15.43 8.60 6.24
N THR A 165 15.31 7.33 6.62
CA THR A 165 15.86 6.17 5.94
C THR A 165 14.90 4.98 6.05
N PHE A 166 15.06 3.99 5.18
CA PHE A 166 14.30 2.74 5.24
C PHE A 166 15.08 1.57 4.61
N THR A 167 14.64 0.35 4.92
CA THR A 167 15.17 -0.90 4.36
C THR A 167 14.16 -1.49 3.38
N ILE A 168 14.63 -2.02 2.24
CA ILE A 168 13.79 -2.82 1.34
C ILE A 168 13.93 -4.30 1.69
N TRP A 169 12.84 -4.94 2.13
CA TRP A 169 12.83 -6.39 2.35
C TRP A 169 12.50 -7.09 1.03
N ASN A 170 13.48 -7.86 0.53
CA ASN A 170 13.59 -8.57 -0.76
C ASN A 170 14.81 -8.03 -1.52
N ALA A 171 15.95 -8.73 -1.44
CA ALA A 171 17.16 -8.40 -2.18
C ALA A 171 17.16 -9.01 -3.60
N GLY A 172 16.01 -9.44 -4.11
CA GLY A 172 15.79 -10.05 -5.43
C GLY A 172 15.05 -9.13 -6.41
N ARG A 173 14.30 -9.73 -7.35
CA ARG A 173 13.73 -9.03 -8.51
C ARG A 173 12.82 -7.85 -8.12
N GLN A 174 11.88 -8.07 -7.20
CA GLN A 174 10.87 -7.06 -6.85
C GLN A 174 11.45 -5.90 -6.04
N GLY A 175 12.27 -6.18 -5.02
CA GLY A 175 12.91 -5.11 -4.25
C GLY A 175 13.91 -4.30 -5.07
N ARG A 176 14.72 -4.94 -5.91
CA ARG A 176 15.62 -4.22 -6.84
C ARG A 176 14.84 -3.42 -7.89
N ARG A 177 13.69 -3.91 -8.36
CA ARG A 177 12.81 -3.13 -9.24
C ARG A 177 12.29 -1.88 -8.52
N LEU A 178 11.86 -1.99 -7.27
CA LEU A 178 11.43 -0.83 -6.47
C LEU A 178 12.56 0.19 -6.37
N TYR A 179 13.74 -0.22 -5.91
CA TYR A 179 14.90 0.67 -5.77
C TYR A 179 15.23 1.45 -7.05
N ARG A 180 15.16 0.78 -8.21
CA ARG A 180 15.40 1.42 -9.52
C ARG A 180 14.28 2.36 -9.95
N SER A 181 13.05 2.12 -9.49
CA SER A 181 11.87 2.92 -9.84
C SER A 181 11.73 4.17 -8.98
N LEU A 182 12.40 4.24 -7.83
CA LEU A 182 12.37 5.40 -6.94
C LEU A 182 13.07 6.62 -7.58
N THR A 183 12.57 7.81 -7.26
CA THR A 183 13.30 9.06 -7.52
C THR A 183 14.66 9.05 -6.80
N ALA A 184 15.60 9.87 -7.29
CA ALA A 184 16.92 9.99 -6.66
C ALA A 184 16.83 10.40 -5.17
N GLU A 185 15.84 11.22 -4.80
CA GLU A 185 15.63 11.62 -3.40
C GLU A 185 15.20 10.44 -2.52
N SER A 186 14.13 9.74 -2.89
CA SER A 186 13.66 8.58 -2.14
C SER A 186 14.68 7.45 -2.11
N ARG A 187 15.40 7.23 -3.22
CA ARG A 187 16.42 6.19 -3.34
C ARG A 187 17.58 6.41 -2.37
N ARG A 188 18.01 7.65 -2.12
CA ARG A 188 19.05 7.98 -1.13
C ARG A 188 18.67 7.60 0.31
N LYS A 189 17.38 7.44 0.59
CA LYS A 189 16.89 7.00 1.91
C LYS A 189 17.02 5.48 2.11
N VAL A 190 17.29 4.71 1.06
CA VAL A 190 17.45 3.25 1.15
C VAL A 190 18.84 2.94 1.73
N VAL A 191 18.87 2.43 2.96
CA VAL A 191 20.13 2.12 3.66
C VAL A 191 20.57 0.67 3.52
N ALA A 192 19.63 -0.23 3.24
CA ALA A 192 19.90 -1.65 3.06
C ALA A 192 18.80 -2.33 2.24
N PHE A 193 19.16 -3.45 1.63
CA PHE A 193 18.24 -4.55 1.38
C PHE A 193 18.35 -5.56 2.52
N CYS A 194 17.28 -6.31 2.75
CA CYS A 194 17.38 -7.52 3.56
C CYS A 194 16.67 -8.73 2.92
N ASP A 195 17.14 -9.92 3.28
CA ASP A 195 16.64 -11.19 2.76
C ASP A 195 16.89 -12.32 3.79
N VAL A 196 16.38 -13.52 3.48
CA VAL A 196 16.68 -14.79 4.18
C VAL A 196 17.59 -15.68 3.35
N ASP A 197 17.70 -15.42 2.06
CA ASP A 197 18.54 -16.16 1.13
C ASP A 197 20.03 -15.90 1.39
N GLU A 198 20.73 -16.91 1.90
CA GLU A 198 22.15 -16.85 2.26
C GLU A 198 23.03 -16.44 1.09
N ASN A 199 22.74 -16.88 -0.14
CA ASN A 199 23.54 -16.51 -1.31
C ASN A 199 23.45 -15.01 -1.59
N LYS A 200 22.27 -14.41 -1.42
CA LYS A 200 22.09 -12.96 -1.57
C LYS A 200 22.80 -12.20 -0.46
N ILE A 201 22.78 -12.71 0.76
CA ILE A 201 23.42 -12.10 1.93
C ILE A 201 24.95 -12.17 1.80
N GLN A 202 25.50 -13.33 1.40
CA GLN A 202 26.94 -13.53 1.20
C GLN A 202 27.50 -12.64 0.09
N LYS A 203 26.70 -12.29 -0.94
CA LYS A 203 27.09 -11.29 -1.94
C LYS A 203 27.37 -9.91 -1.31
N GLY A 204 26.81 -9.63 -0.12
CA GLY A 204 27.11 -8.48 0.73
C GLY A 204 26.47 -7.16 0.30
N PHE A 205 26.27 -6.93 -1.00
CA PHE A 205 25.66 -5.69 -1.51
C PHE A 205 24.98 -5.87 -2.87
N TYR A 206 24.03 -4.99 -3.15
CA TYR A 206 23.48 -4.73 -4.48
C TYR A 206 24.17 -3.51 -5.08
N CYS A 207 24.63 -3.63 -6.33
CA CYS A 207 25.15 -2.51 -7.12
C CYS A 207 24.10 -2.09 -8.15
N HIS A 208 23.78 -0.79 -8.20
CA HIS A 208 22.89 -0.25 -9.23
C HIS A 208 23.69 0.06 -10.50
N GLU A 209 23.83 -0.95 -11.37
CA GLU A 209 24.71 -0.88 -12.54
C GLU A 209 24.31 0.18 -13.58
N GLU A 210 23.00 0.45 -13.71
CA GLU A 210 22.42 1.45 -14.61
C GLU A 210 22.53 2.89 -14.07
N SER A 211 23.07 3.07 -12.85
CA SER A 211 23.25 4.40 -12.26
C SER A 211 24.30 5.22 -12.99
N GLN A 212 23.98 6.49 -13.21
CA GLN A 212 24.92 7.50 -13.71
C GLN A 212 25.86 8.02 -12.62
N GLU A 213 25.57 7.75 -11.34
CA GLU A 213 26.43 8.16 -10.21
C GLU A 213 27.80 7.47 -10.25
N ARG A 214 28.84 8.18 -9.79
CA ARG A 214 30.23 7.71 -9.70
C ARG A 214 30.81 8.06 -8.32
N PRO A 215 31.19 7.08 -7.48
CA PRO A 215 31.08 5.63 -7.70
C PRO A 215 29.62 5.16 -7.82
N LYS A 216 29.41 3.99 -8.46
CA LYS A 216 28.07 3.41 -8.58
C LYS A 216 27.49 3.13 -7.18
N PRO A 217 26.17 3.37 -6.95
CA PRO A 217 25.56 3.14 -5.66
C PRO A 217 25.65 1.66 -5.28
N ARG A 218 26.17 1.40 -4.07
CA ARG A 218 26.24 0.08 -3.45
C ARG A 218 25.39 0.09 -2.20
N VAL A 219 24.37 -0.77 -2.17
CA VAL A 219 23.44 -0.89 -1.05
C VAL A 219 23.69 -2.22 -0.35
N PRO A 220 24.01 -2.25 0.95
CA PRO A 220 24.24 -3.49 1.70
C PRO A 220 23.06 -4.46 1.59
N VAL A 221 23.35 -5.76 1.58
CA VAL A 221 22.35 -6.83 1.70
C VAL A 221 22.57 -7.53 3.03
N LEU A 222 21.60 -7.42 3.92
CA LEU A 222 21.67 -7.94 5.29
C LEU A 222 20.75 -9.15 5.46
N HIS A 223 21.06 -10.01 6.43
CA HIS A 223 20.06 -10.92 6.96
C HIS A 223 18.92 -10.11 7.62
N PHE A 224 17.67 -10.54 7.47
CA PHE A 224 16.51 -9.76 7.94
C PHE A 224 16.57 -9.39 9.44
N ARG A 225 17.14 -10.25 10.29
CA ARG A 225 17.33 -9.98 11.73
C ARG A 225 18.33 -8.87 12.03
N ALA A 226 19.26 -8.59 11.13
CA ALA A 226 20.26 -7.53 11.28
C ALA A 226 19.78 -6.19 10.68
N ALA A 227 18.71 -6.22 9.90
CA ALA A 227 18.18 -5.04 9.24
C ALA A 227 17.32 -4.20 10.20
N ARG A 228 17.23 -2.89 9.92
CA ARG A 228 16.50 -1.94 10.78
C ARG A 228 15.24 -1.41 10.10
N PRO A 229 14.12 -1.28 10.84
CA PRO A 229 12.93 -0.60 10.35
C PRO A 229 13.21 0.90 10.14
N PRO A 230 12.38 1.60 9.34
CA PRO A 230 11.17 1.09 8.70
C PRO A 230 11.45 0.23 7.47
N PHE A 231 10.55 -0.72 7.18
CA PHE A 231 10.67 -1.61 6.01
C PHE A 231 9.64 -1.30 4.93
N VAL A 232 10.08 -1.27 3.66
CA VAL A 232 9.20 -1.51 2.52
C VAL A 232 9.32 -2.97 2.13
N ILE A 233 8.25 -3.73 2.33
CA ILE A 233 8.23 -5.17 2.15
C ILE A 233 7.79 -5.51 0.73
N CYS A 234 8.73 -5.98 -0.09
CA CYS A 234 8.48 -6.44 -1.45
C CYS A 234 8.42 -7.98 -1.54
N VAL A 235 7.98 -8.64 -0.47
CA VAL A 235 7.75 -10.09 -0.40
C VAL A 235 6.25 -10.34 -0.42
N LYS A 236 5.80 -11.21 -1.33
CA LYS A 236 4.37 -11.55 -1.46
C LYS A 236 3.89 -12.35 -0.26
N LEU A 237 2.76 -11.93 0.29
CA LEU A 237 2.01 -12.65 1.32
C LEU A 237 1.51 -14.00 0.81
N ASP A 238 1.36 -14.97 1.71
CA ASP A 238 0.76 -16.29 1.47
C ASP A 238 1.48 -17.16 0.42
N LEU A 239 2.73 -16.85 0.06
CA LEU A 239 3.51 -17.63 -0.91
C LEU A 239 4.56 -18.56 -0.29
N THR A 240 4.84 -18.42 0.99
CA THR A 240 5.95 -19.13 1.66
C THR A 240 5.49 -20.13 2.71
N GLY A 241 4.20 -20.49 2.70
CA GLY A 241 3.63 -21.39 3.70
C GLY A 241 3.68 -20.83 5.14
N GLY A 242 3.73 -19.51 5.29
CA GLY A 242 3.81 -18.83 6.59
C GLY A 242 5.22 -18.42 7.02
N ALA A 243 6.27 -18.90 6.35
CA ALA A 243 7.65 -18.65 6.79
C ALA A 243 8.03 -17.16 6.77
N PHE A 244 7.59 -16.40 5.76
CA PHE A 244 7.79 -14.95 5.72
C PHE A 244 7.02 -14.25 6.85
N GLU A 245 5.76 -14.64 7.05
CA GLU A 245 4.88 -14.11 8.07
C GLU A 245 5.44 -14.37 9.49
N ASP A 246 6.00 -15.55 9.74
CA ASP A 246 6.70 -15.89 10.98
C ASP A 246 7.94 -15.04 11.21
N ASN A 247 8.77 -14.85 10.18
CA ASN A 247 9.93 -13.98 10.25
C ASN A 247 9.53 -12.54 10.59
N LEU A 248 8.48 -12.01 9.93
CA LEU A 248 7.96 -10.67 10.22
C LEU A 248 7.41 -10.57 11.66
N ARG A 249 6.65 -11.57 12.12
CA ARG A 249 6.14 -11.64 13.50
C ARG A 249 7.26 -11.66 14.54
N SER A 250 8.36 -12.37 14.25
CA SER A 250 9.52 -12.48 15.16
C SER A 250 10.22 -11.14 15.44
N LEU A 251 10.04 -10.14 14.57
CA LEU A 251 10.62 -8.81 14.74
C LEU A 251 9.76 -7.87 15.62
N HIS A 252 8.54 -8.28 15.99
CA HIS A 252 7.60 -7.49 16.81
C HIS A 252 7.34 -6.06 16.30
N LEU A 253 7.29 -5.90 14.97
CA LEU A 253 7.09 -4.62 14.31
C LEU A 253 5.61 -4.29 14.14
N ARG A 254 5.28 -3.00 14.02
CA ARG A 254 3.90 -2.53 13.78
C ARG A 254 3.72 -2.05 12.34
N GLU A 255 2.75 -2.60 11.63
CA GLU A 255 2.37 -2.15 10.28
C GLU A 255 1.97 -0.67 10.27
N GLY A 256 2.28 0.04 9.19
CA GLY A 256 2.02 1.47 9.03
C GLY A 256 3.03 2.37 9.73
N ARG A 257 3.72 1.87 10.76
CA ARG A 257 4.77 2.60 11.49
C ARG A 257 6.16 2.09 11.14
N ASP A 258 6.39 0.81 11.36
CA ASP A 258 7.69 0.16 11.25
C ASP A 258 7.82 -0.61 9.93
N PHE A 259 6.72 -0.88 9.22
CA PHE A 259 6.77 -1.41 7.86
C PHE A 259 5.50 -1.13 7.05
N LEU A 260 5.62 -1.28 5.73
CA LEU A 260 4.51 -1.28 4.76
C LEU A 260 4.68 -2.42 3.77
N HIS A 261 3.57 -3.03 3.35
CA HIS A 261 3.56 -4.00 2.26
C HIS A 261 3.50 -3.31 0.89
N PHE A 262 4.38 -3.73 -0.01
CA PHE A 262 4.47 -3.26 -1.40
C PHE A 262 4.49 -4.41 -2.41
N SER A 263 4.25 -5.66 -2.01
CA SER A 263 4.09 -6.77 -2.95
C SER A 263 2.72 -6.78 -3.62
#